data_AF-A0A1E5QSB5-F1
#
_entry.id   AF-A0A1E5QSB5-F1
#
_cell.length_a   1.000
_cell.length_b   1.000
_cell.length_c   1.000
_cell.angle_alpha   90.00
_cell.angle_beta   90.00
_cell.angle_gamma   90.00
#
_symmetry.space_group_name_H-M   'P 1'
#
loop_
_entity.id
_entity.type
_entity.pdbx_description
1 polymer ?
#
loop_
_entity_poly.entity_id
_entity_poly.type
_entity_poly.pdbx_seq_one_letter_code
_entity_poly.pdbx_strand_id
1 'polypeptide(L)'
;MSNPRFGVFILPDNQNQGTLESILIECAETKYSDLLKSATKYIEEIDQTKLTTKDLKDFHKPAGRNKAIISTISSILKPGKAIQVSIQDNKWINEESVRLHSMTLIKDFINDLINGNN
;
A
#
# COMPACT_ATOMS: atom_id res chain seq x y z
N MET A 1 -36.25 2.97 5.47
CA MET A 1 -35.05 3.77 5.17
C MET A 1 -33.86 3.04 5.79
N SER A 2 -32.80 2.74 5.05
CA SER A 2 -31.60 2.13 5.61
C SER A 2 -30.79 3.19 6.36
N ASN A 3 -30.50 2.98 7.64
CA ASN A 3 -29.61 3.86 8.37
C ASN A 3 -28.17 3.71 7.83
N PRO A 4 -27.48 4.82 7.49
CA PRO A 4 -26.11 4.75 7.04
C PRO A 4 -25.21 4.21 8.16
N ARG A 5 -24.34 3.26 7.84
CA ARG A 5 -23.32 2.74 8.74
C ARG A 5 -22.04 3.54 8.53
N PHE A 6 -21.37 3.89 9.62
CA PHE A 6 -20.13 4.66 9.60
C PHE A 6 -19.13 4.06 10.61
N GLY A 7 -17.85 4.26 10.32
CA GLY A 7 -16.75 3.84 11.18
C GLY A 7 -15.48 4.58 10.77
N VAL A 8 -14.52 4.68 11.68
CA VAL A 8 -13.20 5.27 11.41
C VAL A 8 -12.15 4.19 11.61
N PHE A 9 -11.32 3.99 10.60
CA PHE A 9 -10.14 3.13 10.66
C PHE A 9 -8.91 3.95 10.28
N ILE A 10 -7.90 3.94 11.14
CA ILE A 10 -6.62 4.64 10.95
C ILE A 10 -5.61 3.59 10.51
N LEU A 11 -5.07 3.74 9.30
CA LEU A 11 -4.10 2.78 8.77
C LEU A 11 -2.76 2.83 9.54
N PRO A 12 -2.09 1.68 9.70
CA PRO A 12 -2.47 0.38 9.17
C PRO A 12 -3.32 -0.47 10.14
N ASP A 13 -3.38 -0.09 11.42
CA ASP A 13 -3.85 -0.95 12.52
C ASP A 13 -4.52 -0.21 13.70
N ASN A 14 -4.86 1.08 13.54
CA ASN A 14 -5.34 2.01 14.58
C ASN A 14 -4.35 2.35 15.71
N GLN A 15 -3.12 1.85 15.67
CA GLN A 15 -2.13 2.04 16.74
C GLN A 15 -0.88 2.76 16.23
N ASN A 16 -0.39 2.33 15.08
CA ASN A 16 0.86 2.79 14.48
C ASN A 16 0.58 3.77 13.34
N GLN A 17 1.51 4.70 13.13
CA GLN A 17 1.45 5.57 11.97
C GLN A 17 1.79 4.78 10.70
N GLY A 18 0.90 4.82 9.71
CA GLY A 18 1.19 4.25 8.40
C GLY A 18 0.20 4.70 7.34
N THR A 19 0.34 4.11 6.15
CA THR A 19 -0.55 4.37 5.02
C THR A 19 -0.92 3.07 4.32
N LEU A 20 -1.77 3.15 3.30
CA LEU A 20 -2.05 2.01 2.44
C LEU A 20 -0.76 1.43 1.84
N GLU A 21 0.20 2.29 1.49
CA GLU A 21 1.49 1.85 0.97
C GLU A 21 2.30 1.03 1.96
N SER A 22 2.19 1.29 3.27
CA SER A 22 2.82 0.45 4.30
C SER A 22 2.29 -0.98 4.24
N ILE A 23 0.97 -1.13 4.17
CA ILE A 23 0.31 -2.45 4.06
C ILE A 23 0.65 -3.14 2.74
N LEU A 24 0.70 -2.38 1.64
CA LEU A 24 1.07 -2.93 0.33
C LEU A 24 2.54 -3.39 0.30
N ILE A 25 3.43 -2.77 1.08
CA ILE A 25 4.80 -3.25 1.26
C ILE A 25 4.79 -4.58 2.02
N GLU A 26 4.10 -4.69 3.16
CA GLU A 26 3.98 -5.96 3.91
C GLU A 26 3.40 -7.07 3.00
N CYS A 27 2.37 -6.74 2.21
CA CYS A 27 1.81 -7.64 1.22
C CYS A 27 2.83 -8.05 0.15
N ALA A 28 3.60 -7.10 -0.37
CA ALA A 28 4.64 -7.36 -1.37
C ALA A 28 5.80 -8.18 -0.80
N GLU A 29 6.13 -8.09 0.49
CA GLU A 29 7.12 -8.94 1.15
C GLU A 29 6.72 -10.42 1.07
N THR A 30 5.42 -10.74 1.17
CA THR A 30 4.94 -12.13 1.06
C THR A 30 5.01 -12.66 -0.37
N LYS A 31 4.59 -11.86 -1.37
CA LYS A 31 4.37 -12.37 -2.74
C LYS A 31 5.38 -11.92 -3.79
N TYR A 32 5.94 -10.74 -3.60
CA TYR A 32 6.73 -10.01 -4.57
C TYR A 32 8.08 -9.58 -3.97
N SER A 33 8.62 -10.36 -3.03
CA SER A 33 9.83 -10.02 -2.26
C SER A 33 11.03 -9.60 -3.14
N ASP A 34 11.32 -10.36 -4.20
CA ASP A 34 12.42 -10.03 -5.14
C ASP A 34 12.15 -8.72 -5.91
N LEU A 35 10.89 -8.50 -6.28
CA LEU A 35 10.47 -7.30 -7.00
C LEU A 35 10.47 -6.08 -6.08
N LEU A 36 10.05 -6.25 -4.83
CA LEU A 36 10.12 -5.25 -3.77
C LEU A 36 11.58 -4.88 -3.47
N LYS A 37 12.47 -5.86 -3.35
CA LYS A 37 13.91 -5.63 -3.18
C LYS A 37 14.49 -4.85 -4.35
N SER A 38 14.14 -5.23 -5.57
CA SER A 38 14.62 -4.56 -6.80
C SER A 38 14.09 -3.12 -6.89
N ALA A 39 12.80 -2.91 -6.61
CA ALA A 39 12.18 -1.59 -6.61
C ALA A 39 12.78 -0.68 -5.52
N THR A 40 12.97 -1.21 -4.32
CA THR A 40 13.59 -0.48 -3.20
C THR A 40 15.00 -0.06 -3.55
N LYS A 41 15.82 -0.98 -4.07
CA LYS A 41 17.18 -0.70 -4.52
C LYS A 41 17.20 0.38 -5.59
N TYR A 42 16.35 0.27 -6.61
CA TYR A 42 16.24 1.29 -7.67
C TYR A 42 15.96 2.68 -7.09
N ILE A 43 15.03 2.79 -6.14
CA ILE A 43 14.71 4.07 -5.49
C ILE A 43 15.87 4.60 -4.63
N GLU A 44 16.63 3.72 -3.97
CA GLU A 44 17.80 4.08 -3.16
C GLU A 44 18.99 4.56 -4.00
N GLU A 45 19.13 4.06 -5.22
CA GLU A 45 20.24 4.41 -6.13
C GLU A 45 20.02 5.75 -6.85
N ILE A 46 18.84 6.36 -6.74
CA ILE A 46 18.57 7.67 -7.37
C ILE A 46 19.40 8.75 -6.69
N ASP A 47 20.31 9.35 -7.47
CA ASP A 47 21.04 10.55 -7.08
C ASP A 47 20.11 11.77 -7.06
N GLN A 48 19.52 12.01 -5.90
CA GLN A 48 18.57 13.10 -5.67
C GLN A 48 19.20 14.49 -5.83
N THR A 49 20.53 14.62 -5.82
CA THR A 49 21.20 15.93 -6.01
C THR A 49 21.01 16.48 -7.42
N LYS A 50 20.65 15.61 -8.37
CA LYS A 50 20.34 15.97 -9.76
C LYS A 50 18.88 16.40 -9.98
N LEU A 51 18.05 16.35 -8.95
CA LEU A 51 16.63 16.68 -9.00
C LEU A 51 16.37 17.99 -8.25
N THR A 52 15.40 18.77 -8.71
CA THR A 52 15.03 20.01 -8.03
C THR A 52 14.21 19.71 -6.78
N THR A 53 14.15 20.67 -5.86
CA THR A 53 13.24 20.60 -4.70
C THR A 53 11.79 20.42 -5.12
N LYS A 54 11.39 20.93 -6.30
CA LYS A 54 10.05 20.75 -6.84
C LYS A 54 9.80 19.31 -7.28
N ASP A 55 10.77 18.68 -7.94
CA ASP A 55 10.67 17.28 -8.38
C ASP A 55 10.54 16.33 -7.19
N LEU A 56 11.28 16.61 -6.11
CA LEU A 56 11.31 15.79 -4.89
C LEU A 56 10.19 16.11 -3.90
N LYS A 57 9.37 17.13 -4.14
CA LYS A 57 8.34 17.61 -3.20
C LYS A 57 7.43 16.48 -2.70
N ASP A 58 6.93 15.65 -3.60
CA ASP A 58 6.04 14.55 -3.24
C ASP A 58 6.80 13.32 -2.74
N PHE A 59 8.02 13.10 -3.24
CA PHE A 59 8.89 12.02 -2.79
C PHE A 59 9.31 12.17 -1.31
N HIS A 60 9.54 13.40 -0.85
CA HIS A 60 9.93 13.70 0.54
C HIS A 60 8.76 13.82 1.53
N LYS A 61 7.51 13.67 1.09
CA LYS A 61 6.37 13.54 2.03
C LYS A 61 6.50 12.23 2.84
N PRO A 62 5.85 12.11 4.02
CA PRO A 62 5.99 10.94 4.88
C PRO A 62 5.79 9.57 4.21
N ALA A 63 4.93 9.48 3.17
CA ALA A 63 4.70 8.25 2.41
C ALA A 63 5.29 8.28 0.99
N GLY A 64 6.01 9.35 0.60
CA GLY A 64 6.48 9.56 -0.78
C GLY A 64 7.44 8.48 -1.27
N ARG A 65 8.35 8.03 -0.40
CA ARG A 65 9.26 6.92 -0.70
C ARG A 65 8.51 5.60 -0.90
N ASN A 66 7.60 5.25 0.01
CA ASN A 66 6.78 4.04 -0.11
C ASN A 66 5.97 4.10 -1.41
N LYS A 67 5.38 5.26 -1.72
CA LYS A 67 4.68 5.57 -2.99
C LYS A 67 5.52 5.30 -4.23
N ALA A 68 6.79 5.67 -4.21
CA ALA A 68 7.68 5.40 -5.33
C ALA A 68 7.95 3.88 -5.48
N ILE A 69 8.19 3.18 -4.36
CA ILE A 69 8.49 1.74 -4.36
C ILE A 69 7.31 0.95 -4.94
N ILE A 70 6.10 1.08 -4.38
CA ILE A 70 4.96 0.29 -4.86
C ILE A 70 4.51 0.71 -6.28
N SER A 71 4.74 1.98 -6.66
CA SER A 71 4.50 2.42 -8.05
C SER A 71 5.46 1.76 -9.03
N THR A 72 6.73 1.58 -8.67
CA THR A 72 7.71 0.83 -9.46
C THR A 72 7.29 -0.62 -9.63
N ILE A 73 6.90 -1.29 -8.52
CA ILE A 73 6.38 -2.66 -8.57
C ILE A 73 5.15 -2.73 -9.49
N SER A 74 4.20 -1.82 -9.31
CA SER A 74 2.98 -1.76 -10.13
C SER A 74 3.28 -1.53 -11.60
N SER A 75 4.27 -0.70 -11.92
CA SER A 75 4.68 -0.40 -13.30
C SER A 75 5.25 -1.62 -14.02
N ILE A 76 5.79 -2.60 -13.27
CA ILE A 76 6.27 -3.87 -13.80
C ILE A 76 5.11 -4.85 -13.97
N LEU A 77 4.21 -4.94 -12.98
CA LEU A 77 3.07 -5.87 -13.01
C LEU A 77 1.99 -5.47 -14.02
N LYS A 78 1.71 -4.17 -14.14
CA LYS A 78 0.71 -3.58 -15.04
C LYS A 78 1.23 -2.27 -15.64
N PRO A 79 2.13 -2.34 -16.64
CA PRO A 79 2.69 -1.16 -17.28
C PRO A 79 1.62 -0.22 -17.83
N GLY A 80 1.78 1.10 -17.59
CA GLY A 80 0.87 2.14 -18.09
C GLY A 80 -0.51 2.17 -17.44
N LYS A 81 -0.76 1.38 -16.39
CA LYS A 81 -2.01 1.40 -15.64
C LYS A 81 -1.83 2.05 -14.28
N ALA A 82 -2.91 2.63 -13.77
CA ALA A 82 -2.96 3.12 -12.40
C ALA A 82 -2.78 1.96 -11.41
N ILE A 83 -2.16 2.23 -10.26
CA ILE A 83 -1.83 1.21 -9.25
C ILE A 83 -3.03 0.39 -8.79
N GLN A 84 -4.21 1.01 -8.70
CA GLN A 84 -5.46 0.34 -8.34
C GLN A 84 -5.76 -0.88 -9.23
N VAL A 85 -5.40 -0.83 -10.52
CA VAL A 85 -5.58 -1.94 -11.46
C VAL A 85 -4.64 -3.09 -11.12
N SER A 86 -3.41 -2.78 -10.71
CA SER A 86 -2.47 -3.80 -10.23
C SER A 86 -2.94 -4.43 -8.92
N ILE A 87 -3.40 -3.62 -7.96
CA ILE A 87 -3.94 -4.12 -6.67
C ILE A 87 -5.11 -5.08 -6.91
N GLN A 88 -6.00 -4.76 -7.86
CA GLN A 88 -7.16 -5.59 -8.18
C GLN A 88 -6.79 -6.87 -8.93
N ASP A 89 -5.96 -6.76 -9.97
CA ASP A 89 -5.73 -7.86 -10.92
C ASP A 89 -4.56 -8.78 -10.53
N ASN A 90 -3.65 -8.30 -9.68
CA ASN A 90 -2.46 -9.02 -9.26
C ASN A 90 -2.55 -9.45 -7.79
N LYS A 91 -1.66 -10.35 -7.38
CA LYS A 91 -1.70 -11.07 -6.09
C LYS A 91 -1.09 -10.27 -4.94
N TRP A 92 -1.35 -8.96 -4.88
CA TRP A 92 -0.94 -8.11 -3.74
C TRP A 92 -1.55 -8.68 -2.45
N ILE A 93 -2.87 -8.85 -2.45
CA ILE A 93 -3.58 -9.56 -1.39
C ILE A 93 -3.69 -11.03 -1.80
N ASN A 94 -3.17 -11.92 -0.97
CA ASN A 94 -3.11 -13.36 -1.20
C ASN A 94 -3.37 -14.11 0.11
N GLU A 95 -3.40 -15.44 0.05
CA GLU A 95 -3.69 -16.29 1.22
C GLU A 95 -2.74 -16.07 2.41
N GLU A 96 -1.49 -15.70 2.15
CA GLU A 96 -0.50 -15.37 3.17
C GLU A 96 -0.64 -13.94 3.67
N SER A 97 -0.75 -12.96 2.75
CA SER A 97 -0.86 -11.55 3.18
C SER A 97 -2.18 -11.23 3.88
N VAL A 98 -3.27 -11.96 3.62
CA VAL A 98 -4.53 -11.79 4.37
C VAL A 98 -4.40 -12.20 5.85
N ARG A 99 -3.34 -12.96 6.21
CA ARG A 99 -3.04 -13.32 7.60
C ARG A 99 -2.15 -12.30 8.32
N LEU A 100 -1.70 -11.25 7.61
CA LEU A 100 -1.00 -10.13 8.25
C LEU A 100 -1.95 -9.44 9.24
N HIS A 101 -1.38 -8.93 10.34
CA HIS A 101 -2.16 -8.29 11.39
C HIS A 101 -2.94 -7.09 10.85
N SER A 102 -2.26 -6.21 10.10
CA SER A 102 -2.86 -5.04 9.44
C SER A 102 -4.02 -5.41 8.52
N MET A 103 -3.84 -6.45 7.70
CA MET A 103 -4.88 -6.96 6.78
C MET A 103 -6.07 -7.58 7.52
N THR A 104 -5.82 -8.28 8.62
CA THR A 104 -6.88 -8.86 9.46
C THR A 104 -7.75 -7.74 10.05
N LEU A 105 -7.13 -6.71 10.63
CA LEU A 105 -7.85 -5.57 11.21
C LEU A 105 -8.69 -4.81 10.16
N ILE A 106 -8.15 -4.61 8.96
CA ILE A 106 -8.89 -3.96 7.86
C ILE A 106 -10.07 -4.82 7.42
N LYS A 107 -9.85 -6.12 7.28
CA LYS A 107 -10.90 -7.07 6.88
C LYS A 107 -12.02 -7.09 7.91
N ASP A 108 -11.68 -7.13 9.19
CA ASP A 108 -12.66 -7.12 10.28
C ASP A 108 -13.44 -5.81 10.29
N PHE A 109 -12.75 -4.67 10.21
CA PHE A 109 -13.41 -3.35 10.11
C PHE A 109 -14.38 -3.26 8.92
N ILE A 110 -13.98 -3.71 7.73
CA ILE A 110 -14.84 -3.70 6.54
C ILE A 110 -16.04 -4.64 6.73
N ASN A 111 -15.82 -5.83 7.32
CA ASN A 111 -16.89 -6.78 7.59
C ASN A 111 -17.89 -6.21 8.61
N ASP A 112 -17.44 -5.55 9.66
CA ASP A 112 -18.31 -4.93 10.67
C ASP A 112 -19.11 -3.78 10.04
N LEU A 113 -18.47 -2.96 9.21
CA LEU A 113 -19.13 -1.86 8.49
C LEU A 113 -20.20 -2.37 7.49
N ILE A 114 -19.96 -3.51 6.83
CA ILE A 114 -20.87 -4.10 5.82
C ILE A 114 -21.93 -5.02 6.44
N ASN A 115 -21.65 -5.69 7.55
CA ASN A 115 -22.57 -6.64 8.16
C ASN A 115 -23.34 -6.04 9.35
N GLY A 116 -22.86 -4.93 9.94
CA GLY A 116 -23.53 -4.27 11.06
C GLY A 116 -23.39 -5.03 12.38
N ASN A 117 -22.32 -5.81 12.54
CA ASN A 117 -22.00 -6.44 13.81
C ASN A 117 -21.42 -5.39 14.75
N ASN A 118 -22.24 -4.91 15.67
CA ASN A 118 -21.78 -4.34 16.94
C ASN A 118 -21.94 -5.42 18.01
#